data_AF-A0A820NP92-F1
#
_entry.id   AF-A0A820NP92-F1
#
_cell.length_a   1.000
_cell.length_b   1.000
_cell.length_c   1.000
_cell.angle_alpha   90.00
_cell.angle_beta   90.00
_cell.angle_gamma   90.00
#
_symmetry.space_group_name_H-M   'P 1'
#
loop_
_entity.id
_entity.type
_entity.pdbx_description
1 polymer ?
#
loop_
_entity_poly.entity_id
_entity_poly.type
_entity_poly.pdbx_seq_one_letter_code
_entity_poly.pdbx_strand_id
1 'polypeptide(L)'
;SNYLVARKRIEKFLLLDECERDTRLLSSSHLEISSSNKIEIINNITQEVQVKCNLKEAHWEKNGVFKLQNIIFDAHPGDLICIIGAVGSGKSSLLQTLTGEIGFFEGKVRLHGSFCYVPQEA
;
A
#
# COMPACT_ATOMS: atom_id res chain seq x y z
N SER A 1 -24.94 8.35 -33.05
CA SER A 1 -23.63 8.32 -33.73
C SER A 1 -22.59 7.79 -32.75
N ASN A 2 -22.06 6.59 -33.00
CA ASN A 2 -21.16 5.86 -32.08
C ASN A 2 -19.78 6.56 -31.91
N TYR A 3 -19.37 7.35 -32.92
CA TYR A 3 -18.12 8.10 -32.91
C TYR A 3 -18.02 9.12 -31.75
N LEU A 4 -19.09 9.87 -31.50
CA LEU A 4 -19.12 10.89 -30.43
C LEU A 4 -19.02 10.27 -29.04
N VAL A 5 -19.60 9.08 -28.86
CA VAL A 5 -19.55 8.33 -27.60
C VAL A 5 -18.14 7.80 -27.37
N ALA A 6 -17.50 7.25 -28.42
CA ALA A 6 -16.12 6.77 -28.34
C ALA A 6 -15.13 7.90 -28.01
N ARG A 7 -15.24 9.05 -28.69
CA ARG A 7 -14.37 10.22 -28.46
C ARG A 7 -14.43 10.70 -27.01
N LYS A 8 -15.64 10.85 -26.46
CA LYS A 8 -15.84 11.29 -25.06
C LYS A 8 -15.28 10.30 -24.04
N ARG A 9 -15.35 8.99 -24.30
CA ARG A 9 -14.82 7.96 -23.38
C ARG A 9 -13.29 7.99 -23.32
N ILE A 10 -12.62 8.12 -24.47
CA ILE A 10 -11.16 8.21 -24.56
C ILE A 10 -10.68 9.52 -23.95
N GLU A 11 -11.31 10.64 -24.30
CA GLU A 11 -11.01 11.97 -23.73
C GLU A 11 -11.14 11.95 -22.20
N LYS A 12 -12.20 11.32 -21.66
CA LYS A 12 -12.37 11.16 -20.21
C LYS A 12 -11.27 10.31 -19.58
N PHE A 13 -10.87 9.20 -20.21
CA PHE A 13 -9.83 8.32 -19.67
C PHE A 13 -8.45 8.99 -19.64
N LEU A 14 -8.09 9.71 -20.71
CA LEU A 14 -6.81 10.40 -20.82
C LEU A 14 -6.69 11.61 -19.87
N LEU A 15 -7.81 12.15 -19.42
CA LEU A 15 -7.87 13.27 -18.46
C LEU A 15 -8.02 12.80 -17.00
N LEU A 16 -8.01 11.49 -16.73
CA LEU A 16 -8.03 11.00 -15.35
C LEU A 16 -6.71 11.37 -14.66
N ASP A 17 -6.81 11.79 -13.40
CA ASP A 17 -5.64 11.96 -12.55
C ASP A 17 -4.91 10.62 -12.45
N GLU A 18 -3.62 10.63 -12.75
CA GLU A 18 -2.78 9.48 -12.45
C GLU A 18 -2.75 9.30 -10.93
N CYS A 19 -3.03 8.09 -10.46
CA CYS A 19 -2.66 7.74 -9.10
C CYS A 19 -1.13 7.72 -9.06
N GLU A 20 -0.52 8.58 -8.24
CA GLU A 20 0.92 8.60 -7.96
C GLU A 20 1.31 7.24 -7.36
N ARG A 21 1.51 6.25 -8.24
CA ARG A 21 2.10 4.97 -7.90
C ARG A 21 3.59 5.24 -7.85
N ASP A 22 4.17 5.25 -6.67
CA ASP A 22 5.63 5.28 -6.57
C ASP A 22 6.15 3.92 -7.05
N THR A 23 6.36 3.77 -8.36
CA THR A 23 6.79 2.51 -9.00
C THR A 23 8.23 2.12 -8.67
N ARG A 24 8.91 2.91 -7.83
CA ARG A 24 10.23 2.57 -7.24
C ARG A 24 10.17 1.41 -6.25
N LEU A 25 8.97 1.00 -5.84
CA LEU A 25 8.72 -0.05 -4.83
C LEU A 25 8.98 -1.50 -5.30
N LEU A 26 9.24 -1.75 -6.59
CA LEU A 26 9.44 -3.12 -7.13
C LEU A 26 10.87 -3.41 -7.59
N SER A 27 11.75 -2.41 -7.63
CA SER A 27 13.08 -2.52 -8.27
C SER A 27 14.27 -2.52 -7.32
N SER A 28 14.08 -2.25 -6.02
CA SER A 28 15.21 -2.08 -5.10
C SER A 28 14.91 -2.73 -3.76
N SER A 29 15.91 -3.39 -3.17
CA SER A 29 15.89 -4.13 -1.90
C SER A 29 15.68 -3.27 -0.64
N HIS A 30 14.83 -2.23 -0.72
CA HIS A 30 14.59 -1.27 0.36
C HIS A 30 13.22 -0.59 0.15
N LEU A 31 12.32 -0.69 1.13
CA LEU A 31 10.99 -0.03 1.06
C LEU A 31 10.69 0.77 2.33
N GLU A 32 10.46 2.06 2.12
CA GLU A 32 9.99 3.02 3.12
C GLU A 32 8.64 3.59 2.67
N ILE A 33 7.66 3.62 3.57
CA ILE A 33 6.34 4.17 3.32
C ILE A 33 6.01 5.14 4.48
N SER A 34 6.05 6.45 4.25
CA SER A 34 5.62 7.50 5.20
C SER A 34 4.83 8.58 4.46
N SER A 35 3.65 8.91 4.97
CA SER A 35 2.70 9.81 4.30
C SER A 35 3.17 11.26 4.28
N SER A 36 2.99 11.90 3.12
CA SER A 36 3.50 13.22 2.69
C SER A 36 4.96 13.20 2.20
N ASN A 37 5.16 12.61 1.01
CA ASN A 37 6.25 12.88 0.07
C ASN A 37 7.66 13.11 0.65
N LYS A 38 8.16 12.20 1.49
CA LYS A 38 9.60 11.96 1.62
C LYS A 38 9.93 10.65 2.36
N ILE A 39 10.84 9.91 1.76
CA ILE A 39 11.59 8.76 2.31
C ILE A 39 12.85 9.33 2.98
N GLU A 40 13.10 8.95 4.24
CA GLU A 40 14.30 9.31 4.99
C GLU A 40 15.11 8.02 5.25
N ILE A 41 16.13 7.83 4.40
CA ILE A 41 17.12 6.76 4.52
C ILE A 41 17.96 6.98 5.78
N ILE A 42 17.67 6.22 6.84
CA ILE A 42 18.53 6.14 8.03
C ILE A 42 19.44 4.92 7.87
N ASN A 43 20.69 5.15 7.51
CA ASN A 43 21.75 4.14 7.40
C ASN A 43 22.25 3.62 8.77
N ASN A 44 21.35 3.33 9.71
CA ASN A 44 21.74 2.69 10.96
C ASN A 44 21.46 1.19 10.87
N ILE A 45 22.57 0.46 10.70
CA ILE A 45 22.75 -0.97 10.43
C ILE A 45 22.30 -1.87 11.61
N THR A 46 21.23 -1.50 12.32
CA THR A 46 20.74 -2.27 13.48
C THR A 46 19.22 -2.36 13.45
N GLN A 47 18.64 -3.30 12.70
CA GLN A 47 17.21 -3.59 12.87
C GLN A 47 16.95 -5.11 12.89
N GLU A 48 16.58 -5.59 14.08
CA GLU A 48 16.05 -6.93 14.37
C GLU A 48 14.62 -7.13 13.82
N VAL A 49 14.00 -6.11 13.24
CA VAL A 49 12.58 -6.08 12.81
C VAL A 49 12.53 -6.04 11.29
N GLN A 50 11.85 -7.02 10.67
CA GLN A 50 11.70 -7.13 9.22
C GLN A 50 10.53 -6.30 8.68
N VAL A 51 9.44 -6.19 9.45
CA VAL A 51 8.29 -5.34 9.13
C VAL A 51 7.94 -4.53 10.35
N LYS A 52 7.87 -3.20 10.20
CA LYS A 52 7.39 -2.30 11.24
C LYS A 52 6.23 -1.50 10.68
N CYS A 53 5.03 -1.77 11.17
CA CYS A 53 3.81 -1.12 10.73
C CYS A 53 3.26 -0.24 11.85
N ASN A 54 3.11 1.04 11.56
CA ASN A 54 2.40 2.01 12.40
C ASN A 54 1.49 2.83 11.48
N LEU A 55 0.35 2.24 11.15
CA LEU A 55 -0.65 2.79 10.26
C LEU A 55 -1.77 3.45 11.09
N LYS A 56 -1.99 4.74 10.89
CA LYS A 56 -3.11 5.45 11.50
C LYS A 56 -4.38 5.27 10.69
N GLU A 57 -4.29 5.44 9.37
CA GLU A 57 -5.42 5.29 8.47
C GLU A 57 -4.99 4.81 7.08
N ALA A 58 -5.77 3.97 6.41
CA ALA A 58 -5.66 3.74 4.97
C ALA A 58 -7.03 3.58 4.30
N HIS A 59 -7.17 4.10 3.08
CA HIS A 59 -8.42 4.08 2.32
C HIS A 59 -8.17 4.06 0.81
N TRP A 60 -9.07 3.40 0.07
CA TRP A 60 -9.01 3.31 -1.40
C TRP A 60 -9.41 4.61 -2.10
N GLU A 61 -10.29 5.37 -1.47
CA GLU A 61 -10.85 6.61 -2.01
C GLU A 61 -10.79 7.68 -0.93
N LYS A 62 -10.49 8.93 -1.31
CA LYS A 62 -10.43 10.07 -0.38
C LYS A 62 -11.66 10.20 0.54
N ASN A 63 -12.83 9.79 0.04
CA ASN A 63 -14.11 9.82 0.76
C ASN A 63 -14.74 8.43 0.95
N GLY A 64 -13.91 7.37 0.90
CA GLY A 64 -14.38 6.00 1.02
C GLY A 64 -14.98 5.70 2.39
N VAL A 65 -16.02 4.85 2.41
CA VAL A 65 -16.67 4.38 3.65
C VAL A 65 -15.79 3.37 4.38
N PHE A 66 -15.02 2.57 3.64
CA PHE A 66 -14.12 1.57 4.21
C PHE A 66 -12.74 2.17 4.50
N LYS A 67 -12.29 2.07 5.76
CA LYS A 67 -11.03 2.60 6.25
C LYS A 67 -10.36 1.58 7.17
N LEU A 68 -9.09 1.28 6.90
CA LEU A 68 -8.23 0.63 7.89
C LEU A 68 -7.78 1.69 8.88
N GLN A 69 -7.83 1.40 10.18
CA GLN A 69 -7.50 2.38 11.21
C GLN A 69 -6.69 1.74 12.34
N ASN A 70 -5.71 2.50 12.85
CA ASN A 70 -4.92 2.18 14.04
C ASN A 70 -4.33 0.76 14.03
N ILE A 71 -3.62 0.41 12.96
CA ILE A 71 -2.95 -0.89 12.80
C ILE A 71 -1.48 -0.72 13.16
N ILE A 72 -1.07 -1.34 14.26
CA ILE A 72 0.30 -1.28 14.75
C ILE A 72 0.78 -2.71 15.01
N PHE A 73 1.83 -3.13 14.31
CA PHE A 73 2.48 -4.41 14.54
C PHE A 73 3.93 -4.38 14.06
N ASP A 74 4.75 -5.18 14.72
CA ASP A 74 6.14 -5.44 14.34
C ASP A 74 6.26 -6.95 14.01
N ALA A 75 7.01 -7.28 12.96
CA ALA A 75 7.35 -8.65 12.56
C ALA A 75 8.86 -8.82 12.49
N HIS A 76 9.37 -9.89 13.09
CA HIS A 76 10.77 -10.21 13.16
C HIS A 76 11.14 -11.33 12.18
N PRO A 77 12.42 -11.44 11.79
CA PRO A 77 12.89 -12.57 11.00
C PRO A 77 12.55 -13.91 11.67
N GLY A 78 11.90 -14.80 10.92
CA GLY A 78 11.48 -16.12 11.41
C GLY A 78 10.05 -16.17 11.96
N ASP A 79 9.37 -15.03 12.07
CA ASP A 79 7.97 -15.00 12.51
C ASP A 79 7.02 -15.54 11.44
N LEU A 80 6.05 -16.34 11.88
CA LEU A 80 4.88 -16.72 11.08
C LEU A 80 3.66 -15.98 11.62
N ILE A 81 3.26 -14.90 10.93
CA ILE A 81 2.13 -14.05 11.33
C ILE A 81 0.88 -14.45 10.54
N CYS A 82 -0.25 -14.58 11.24
CA CYS A 82 -1.55 -14.82 10.64
C CYS A 82 -2.50 -13.64 10.91
N ILE A 83 -3.16 -13.15 9.86
CA ILE A 83 -4.18 -12.10 9.95
C ILE A 83 -5.55 -12.76 9.80
N ILE A 84 -6.36 -12.73 10.87
CA ILE A 84 -7.70 -13.33 10.90
C ILE A 84 -8.80 -12.29 11.14
N GLY A 85 -9.99 -12.54 10.62
CA GLY A 85 -11.14 -11.65 10.77
C GLY A 85 -12.27 -11.98 9.80
N ALA A 86 -13.47 -11.45 10.06
CA ALA A 86 -14.66 -11.67 9.24
C ALA A 86 -14.50 -11.25 7.77
N VAL A 87 -15.34 -11.76 6.87
CA VAL A 87 -15.37 -11.32 5.47
C VAL A 87 -15.66 -9.81 5.43
N GLY A 88 -14.90 -9.06 4.63
CA GLY A 88 -15.00 -7.59 4.57
C GLY A 88 -14.27 -6.83 5.69
N SER A 89 -13.55 -7.50 6.59
CA SER A 89 -12.81 -6.83 7.67
C SER A 89 -11.54 -6.08 7.24
N GLY A 90 -11.17 -6.14 5.96
CA GLY A 90 -9.98 -5.44 5.44
C GLY A 90 -8.67 -6.21 5.42
N LYS A 91 -8.68 -7.54 5.54
CA LYS A 91 -7.45 -8.35 5.49
C LYS A 91 -6.66 -8.14 4.19
N SER A 92 -7.34 -8.26 3.04
CA SER A 92 -6.73 -8.02 1.73
C SER A 92 -6.30 -6.56 1.59
N SER A 93 -7.14 -5.60 2.03
CA SER A 93 -6.76 -4.18 2.06
C SER A 93 -5.50 -3.93 2.88
N LEU A 94 -5.29 -4.63 4.00
CA LEU A 94 -4.09 -4.48 4.82
C LEU A 94 -2.86 -4.98 4.07
N LEU A 95 -2.94 -6.15 3.43
CA LEU A 95 -1.84 -6.65 2.59
C LEU A 95 -1.52 -5.68 1.45
N GLN A 96 -2.55 -5.12 0.81
CA GLN A 96 -2.42 -4.12 -0.25
C GLN A 96 -1.84 -2.78 0.26
N THR A 97 -2.09 -2.42 1.52
CA THR A 97 -1.42 -1.28 2.15
C THR A 97 0.08 -1.54 2.32
N LEU A 98 0.45 -2.75 2.77
CA LEU A 98 1.84 -3.14 2.96
C LEU A 98 2.61 -3.23 1.63
N THR A 99 1.97 -3.68 0.55
CA THR A 99 2.57 -3.71 -0.79
C THR A 99 2.60 -2.34 -1.48
N GLY A 100 1.96 -1.32 -0.89
CA GLY A 100 1.87 0.03 -1.46
C GLY A 100 0.84 0.18 -2.59
N GLU A 101 -0.09 -0.76 -2.74
CA GLU A 101 -1.18 -0.68 -3.73
C GLU A 101 -2.27 0.34 -3.34
N ILE A 102 -2.44 0.62 -2.04
CA ILE A 102 -3.42 1.62 -1.58
C ILE A 102 -2.81 3.02 -1.67
N GLY A 103 -3.42 3.88 -2.51
CA GLY A 103 -2.92 5.22 -2.82
C GLY A 103 -3.13 6.29 -1.74
N PHE A 104 -3.92 6.02 -0.69
CA PHE A 104 -4.14 6.97 0.39
C PHE A 104 -3.98 6.30 1.76
N PHE A 105 -2.92 6.67 2.48
CA PHE A 105 -2.70 6.21 3.84
C PHE A 105 -2.03 7.31 4.68
N GLU A 106 -2.25 7.29 5.99
CA GLU A 106 -1.56 8.06 7.02
C GLU A 106 -0.83 7.10 7.96
N GLY A 107 0.49 7.25 8.10
CA GLY A 107 1.29 6.45 9.02
C GLY A 107 2.71 6.23 8.53
N LYS A 108 3.39 5.25 9.14
CA LYS A 108 4.72 4.79 8.77
C LYS A 108 4.73 3.26 8.68
N VAL A 109 5.09 2.75 7.51
CA VAL A 109 5.37 1.33 7.29
C VAL A 109 6.82 1.21 6.81
N ARG A 110 7.59 0.33 7.44
CA ARG A 110 8.97 0.02 7.05
C ARG A 110 9.05 -1.46 6.76
N LEU A 111 9.63 -1.80 5.62
CA LEU A 111 9.88 -3.17 5.22
C LEU A 111 11.37 -3.32 4.91
N HIS A 112 12.00 -4.30 5.54
CA HIS A 112 13.40 -4.62 5.34
C HIS A 112 13.54 -5.93 4.55
N GLY A 113 14.39 -5.92 3.52
CA GLY A 113 14.67 -7.06 2.66
C GLY A 113 13.75 -7.15 1.43
N SER A 114 13.64 -8.35 0.87
CA SER A 114 12.79 -8.63 -0.28
C SER A 114 11.40 -9.10 0.15
N PHE A 115 10.38 -8.72 -0.61
CA PHE A 115 8.99 -9.11 -0.37
C PHE A 115 8.41 -9.82 -1.58
N CYS A 116 7.46 -10.71 -1.36
CA CYS A 116 6.68 -11.38 -2.40
C CYS A 116 5.20 -11.35 -1.97
N TYR A 117 4.32 -11.06 -2.91
CA TYR A 117 2.88 -11.04 -2.71
C TYR A 117 2.24 -12.04 -3.68
N VAL A 118 1.33 -12.86 -3.16
CA VAL A 118 0.52 -13.79 -3.95
C VAL A 118 -0.94 -13.29 -3.84
N PRO A 119 -1.54 -12.83 -4.94
CA PRO A 119 -2.91 -12.35 -4.93
C PRO A 119 -3.89 -13.50 -4.67
N GLN A 120 -5.07 -13.16 -4.16
CA GLN A 120 -6.13 -14.11 -3.87
C GLN A 120 -6.70 -14.77 -5.14
N GLU A 121 -6.72 -14.04 -6.25
CA GLU A 121 -7.18 -14.51 -7.56
C GLU A 121 -6.00 -14.50 -8.53
N ALA A 122 -5.90 -15.52 -9.39
CA ALA A 122 -4.81 -15.75 -10.35
C ALA A 122 -5.17 -15.27 -11.76
#